data_AF-X1E492-F1
#
_entry.id   AF-X1E492-F1
#
_cell.length_a   1.000
_cell.length_b   1.000
_cell.length_c   1.000
_cell.angle_alpha   90.00
_cell.angle_beta   90.00
_cell.angle_gamma   90.00
#
_symmetry.space_group_name_H-M   'P 1'
#
loop_
_entity.id
_entity.type
_entity.pdbx_description
1 polymer ?
#
loop_
_entity_poly.entity_id
_entity_poly.type
_entity_poly.pdbx_seq_one_letter_code
_entity_poly.pdbx_strand_id
1 'polypeptide(L)'
;LNAVSGTGTGTWSMTAGTGTASYSPDTNTPNAVVTVTDYGTKEFIWTEINGSCSDNQSVTVNFYELPVANPGVGGNICGLGFNLQATPSYGVGTWTITS
;
A
#
# COMPACT_ATOMS: atom_id res chain seq x y z
N LEU A 1 2.96 3.86 10.08
CA LEU A 1 4.34 3.59 10.57
C LEU A 1 4.31 3.66 12.10
N ASN A 2 5.28 3.10 12.81
CA ASN A 2 5.36 3.24 14.27
C ASN A 2 6.83 3.30 14.68
N ALA A 3 7.22 4.39 15.34
CA ALA A 3 8.56 4.61 15.89
C ALA A 3 8.47 4.87 17.40
N VAL A 4 9.54 4.53 18.10
CA VAL A 4 9.73 4.96 19.49
C VAL A 4 10.25 6.40 19.46
N SER A 5 9.62 7.29 20.23
CA SER A 5 10.06 8.68 20.33
C SER A 5 10.87 8.94 21.59
N GLY A 6 12.06 9.52 21.41
CA GLY A 6 12.89 10.02 22.50
C GLY A 6 12.59 11.46 22.90
N THR A 7 13.44 12.05 23.75
CA THR A 7 13.48 13.51 23.90
C THR A 7 14.10 14.09 22.64
N GLY A 8 13.33 14.72 21.76
CA GLY A 8 13.81 15.25 20.48
C GLY A 8 12.70 15.41 19.45
N THR A 9 13.05 15.82 18.24
CA THR A 9 12.13 15.86 17.10
C THR A 9 12.47 14.72 16.16
N GLY A 10 11.50 13.84 15.92
CA GLY A 10 11.61 12.78 14.93
C GLY A 10 10.92 13.14 13.61
N THR A 11 11.42 12.62 12.49
CA THR A 11 10.88 12.89 11.14
C THR A 11 10.93 11.62 10.29
N TRP A 12 9.83 11.28 9.62
CA TRP A 12 9.79 10.23 8.61
C TRP A 12 10.31 10.72 7.25
N SER A 13 11.02 9.86 6.53
CA SER A 13 11.41 10.08 5.14
C SER A 13 11.32 8.78 4.36
N MET A 14 10.84 8.85 3.12
CA MET A 14 10.87 7.72 2.19
C MET A 14 12.20 7.76 1.43
N THR A 15 13.03 6.73 1.57
CA THR A 15 14.40 6.69 1.03
C THR A 15 14.55 5.82 -0.20
N ALA A 16 13.63 4.86 -0.41
CA ALA A 16 13.66 3.98 -1.58
C ALA A 16 12.26 3.62 -2.08
N GLY A 17 12.16 3.35 -3.39
CA GLY A 17 10.93 3.02 -4.11
C GLY A 17 10.51 4.13 -5.09
N THR A 18 9.48 3.84 -5.89
CA THR A 18 8.87 4.81 -6.82
C THR A 18 7.68 5.54 -6.18
N GLY A 19 7.25 6.64 -6.80
CA GLY A 19 6.11 7.44 -6.35
C GLY A 19 6.48 8.46 -5.28
N THR A 20 5.47 9.01 -4.61
CA THR A 20 5.63 9.92 -3.47
C THR A 20 4.90 9.38 -2.24
N ALA A 21 5.33 9.82 -1.06
CA ALA A 21 4.70 9.49 0.22
C ALA A 21 4.12 10.76 0.88
N SER A 22 2.91 10.65 1.40
CA SER A 22 2.26 11.65 2.25
C SER A 22 1.97 11.07 3.62
N TYR A 23 2.03 11.92 4.65
CA TYR A 23 1.94 11.52 6.05
C TYR A 23 0.77 12.25 6.71
N SER A 24 -0.01 11.52 7.50
CA SER A 24 -1.12 12.08 8.28
C SER A 24 -0.94 11.73 9.76
N PRO A 25 -0.99 12.71 10.68
CA PRO A 25 -1.25 14.14 10.43
C PRO A 25 -0.07 14.88 9.75
N ASP A 26 1.16 14.46 10.02
CA ASP A 26 2.38 15.00 9.39
C ASP A 26 3.55 13.98 9.50
N THR A 27 4.70 14.35 8.96
CA THR A 27 5.91 13.50 8.98
C THR A 27 6.60 13.41 10.35
N ASN A 28 6.30 14.33 11.27
CA ASN A 28 6.90 14.38 12.61
C ASN A 28 6.11 13.58 13.64
N THR A 29 5.04 12.92 13.22
CA THR A 29 4.24 12.04 14.07
C THR A 29 4.80 10.62 14.05
N PRO A 30 5.25 10.07 15.21
CA PRO A 30 5.89 8.75 15.25
C PRO A 30 4.99 7.62 14.72
N ASN A 31 3.69 7.73 14.94
CA ASN A 31 2.67 6.79 14.48
C ASN A 31 1.88 7.28 13.25
N ALA A 32 2.49 8.11 12.39
CA ALA A 32 1.84 8.64 11.20
C ALA A 32 1.28 7.53 10.29
N VAL A 33 0.10 7.80 9.73
CA VAL A 33 -0.44 7.05 8.60
C VAL A 33 0.26 7.54 7.35
N VAL A 34 0.86 6.61 6.59
CA VAL A 34 1.53 6.92 5.33
C VAL A 34 0.68 6.43 4.16
N THR A 35 0.54 7.29 3.15
CA THR A 35 -0.11 6.99 1.88
C THR A 35 0.91 7.19 0.76
N VAL A 36 0.94 6.29 -0.22
CA VAL A 36 1.86 6.37 -1.37
C VAL A 36 1.11 6.43 -2.69
N THR A 37 1.70 7.03 -3.72
CA THR A 37 1.10 7.08 -5.07
C THR A 37 1.28 5.81 -5.88
N ASP A 38 2.31 5.03 -5.56
CA ASP A 38 2.70 3.84 -6.33
C ASP A 38 2.78 2.62 -5.42
N TYR A 39 2.25 1.49 -5.90
CA TYR A 39 2.43 0.19 -5.25
C TYR A 39 3.90 -0.29 -5.27
N GLY A 40 4.18 -1.37 -4.56
CA GLY A 40 5.50 -1.98 -4.43
C GLY A 40 6.16 -1.75 -3.06
N THR A 41 7.40 -2.23 -2.95
CA THR A 41 8.21 -2.12 -1.73
C THR A 41 8.78 -0.70 -1.58
N LYS A 42 8.62 -0.12 -0.39
CA LYS A 42 9.16 1.19 0.00
C LYS A 42 10.00 1.05 1.26
N GLU A 43 11.04 1.86 1.37
CA GLU A 43 11.81 2.01 2.61
C GLU A 43 11.55 3.37 3.23
N PHE A 44 11.27 3.39 4.53
CA PHE A 44 11.10 4.60 5.31
C PHE A 44 12.10 4.64 6.45
N ILE A 45 12.65 5.82 6.72
CA ILE A 45 13.55 6.07 7.86
C ILE A 45 12.89 7.06 8.81
N TRP A 46 12.88 6.73 10.10
CA TRP A 46 12.62 7.67 11.19
C TRP A 46 13.96 8.22 11.67
N THR A 47 14.15 9.52 11.59
CA THR A 47 15.36 10.20 12.10
C THR A 47 14.98 11.10 13.25
N GLU A 48 15.61 10.91 14.41
CA GLU A 48 15.45 11.74 15.59
C GLU A 48 16.65 12.64 15.82
N ILE A 49 16.38 13.89 16.19
CA ILE A 49 17.41 14.88 16.52
C ILE A 49 17.09 15.53 17.88
N ASN A 50 18.08 15.54 18.77
CA ASN A 50 18.03 16.21 20.07
C ASN A 50 19.33 17.01 20.29
N GLY A 51 19.30 18.30 19.93
CA GLY A 51 20.50 19.14 19.96
C GLY A 51 21.56 18.61 18.98
N SER A 52 22.70 18.14 19.51
CA SER A 52 23.79 17.56 18.72
C SER A 52 23.68 16.05 18.52
N CYS A 53 22.78 15.37 19.23
CA CYS A 53 22.61 13.93 19.12
C CYS A 53 21.58 13.62 18.02
N SER A 54 21.89 12.63 17.17
CA SER A 54 20.94 12.08 16.21
C SER A 54 21.00 10.56 16.18
N ASP A 55 19.84 9.95 15.95
CA ASP A 55 19.70 8.52 15.73
C ASP A 55 18.65 8.27 14.63
N ASN A 56 18.70 7.11 13.98
CA ASN A 56 17.72 6.77 12.95
C ASN A 56 17.50 5.27 12.81
N GLN A 57 16.30 4.91 12.34
CA GLN A 57 15.93 3.53 12.08
C GLN A 57 15.09 3.40 10.82
N SER A 58 15.39 2.39 9.99
CA SER A 58 14.64 2.10 8.78
C SER A 58 13.59 0.99 8.97
N VAL A 59 12.55 1.05 8.14
CA VAL A 59 11.51 0.03 8.01
C VAL A 59 11.10 -0.14 6.56
N THR A 60 10.91 -1.39 6.16
CA THR A 60 10.43 -1.75 4.82
C THR A 60 8.93 -2.02 4.87
N VAL A 61 8.18 -1.40 3.96
CA VAL A 61 6.72 -1.57 3.85
C VAL A 61 6.37 -1.95 2.42
N ASN A 62 5.52 -2.97 2.26
CA ASN A 62 5.03 -3.41 0.97
C ASN A 62 3.60 -2.92 0.74
N PHE A 63 3.39 -2.13 -0.31
CA PHE A 63 2.07 -1.68 -0.73
C PHE A 63 1.60 -2.55 -1.90
N TYR A 64 0.48 -3.26 -1.71
CA TYR A 64 -0.06 -4.16 -2.71
C TYR A 64 -1.31 -3.58 -3.35
N GLU A 65 -1.40 -3.74 -4.67
CA GLU A 65 -2.61 -3.41 -5.41
C GLU A 65 -3.71 -4.41 -5.06
N LEU A 66 -4.90 -3.90 -4.73
CA LEU A 66 -6.07 -4.74 -4.51
C LEU A 66 -6.69 -5.14 -5.85
N PRO A 67 -6.81 -6.44 -6.15
CA PRO A 67 -7.47 -6.88 -7.37
C PRO A 67 -8.97 -6.62 -7.28
N VAL A 68 -9.51 -5.96 -8.29
CA VAL A 68 -10.95 -5.79 -8.52
C VAL A 68 -11.49 -6.99 -9.30
N ALA A 69 -12.45 -7.69 -8.71
CA ALA A 69 -13.17 -8.78 -9.36
C ALA A 69 -14.34 -8.22 -10.18
N ASN A 70 -14.14 -8.06 -11.50
CA ASN A 70 -15.19 -7.68 -12.43
C ASN A 70 -15.61 -8.87 -13.30
N PRO A 71 -16.82 -9.45 -13.09
CA PRO A 71 -17.29 -10.59 -13.88
C PRO A 71 -17.68 -10.23 -15.32
N GLY A 72 -17.73 -8.95 -15.67
CA GLY A 72 -18.25 -8.47 -16.94
C GLY A 72 -19.77 -8.50 -16.99
N VAL A 73 -20.33 -8.37 -18.20
CA VAL A 73 -21.78 -8.34 -18.43
C VAL A 73 -22.34 -9.77 -18.44
N GLY A 74 -23.40 -9.99 -17.66
CA GLY A 74 -24.14 -11.27 -17.65
C GLY A 74 -25.18 -11.37 -18.78
N GLY A 75 -25.91 -12.48 -18.80
CA GLY A 75 -27.01 -12.64 -19.74
C GLY A 75 -27.79 -13.95 -19.55
N ASN A 76 -28.91 -14.03 -20.26
CA ASN A 76 -29.74 -15.22 -20.35
C ASN A 76 -29.64 -15.76 -21.77
N ILE A 77 -29.49 -17.08 -21.89
CA ILE A 77 -29.38 -17.76 -23.18
C ILE A 77 -30.32 -18.95 -23.23
N CYS A 78 -30.78 -19.28 -24.43
CA CYS A 78 -31.34 -20.59 -24.73
C CYS A 78 -30.20 -21.46 -25.28
N GLY A 79 -29.66 -22.34 -24.45
CA GLY A 79 -28.53 -23.21 -24.80
C GLY A 79 -27.72 -23.63 -23.58
N LEU A 80 -26.65 -24.39 -23.82
CA LEU A 80 -25.78 -24.93 -22.76
C LEU A 80 -24.42 -24.22 -22.66
N GLY A 81 -24.18 -23.15 -23.44
CA GLY A 81 -22.88 -22.47 -23.48
C GLY A 81 -23.01 -20.96 -23.42
N PHE A 82 -22.39 -20.34 -22.41
CA PHE A 82 -22.31 -18.89 -22.21
C PHE A 82 -20.84 -18.46 -22.07
N ASN A 83 -20.43 -17.44 -22.82
CA ASN A 83 -19.05 -16.92 -22.75
C ASN A 83 -18.91 -15.88 -21.63
N LEU A 84 -18.12 -16.21 -20.62
CA LEU A 84 -17.81 -15.30 -19.52
C LEU A 84 -16.83 -14.22 -19.96
N GLN A 85 -17.05 -12.97 -19.53
CA GLN A 85 -16.33 -11.78 -20.02
C GLN A 85 -15.55 -11.06 -18.90
N ALA A 86 -15.08 -11.80 -17.89
CA ALA A 86 -14.31 -11.17 -16.80
C ALA A 86 -13.02 -10.54 -17.31
N THR A 87 -12.73 -9.35 -16.81
CA THR A 87 -11.48 -8.63 -17.06
C THR A 87 -10.65 -8.59 -15.77
N PRO A 88 -9.48 -9.26 -15.73
CA PRO A 88 -8.61 -9.20 -14.57
C PRO A 88 -7.98 -7.81 -14.45
N SER A 89 -7.96 -7.28 -13.23
CA SER A 89 -7.32 -5.99 -12.90
C SER A 89 -5.86 -6.20 -12.46
N TYR A 90 -5.64 -7.06 -11.48
CA TYR A 90 -4.33 -7.55 -11.06
C TYR A 90 -4.44 -9.04 -10.68
N GLY A 91 -3.41 -9.84 -10.97
CA GLY A 91 -3.41 -11.28 -10.71
C GLY A 91 -4.30 -12.10 -11.66
N VAL A 92 -4.63 -13.34 -11.26
CA VAL A 92 -5.47 -14.28 -12.03
C VAL A 92 -6.74 -14.58 -11.26
N GLY A 93 -7.90 -14.35 -11.89
CA GLY A 93 -9.20 -14.74 -11.33
C GLY A 93 -9.60 -16.15 -11.74
N THR A 94 -10.38 -16.83 -10.90
CA THR A 94 -10.98 -18.14 -11.20
C THR A 94 -12.50 -18.06 -11.18
N TRP A 95 -13.14 -18.81 -12.06
CA TRP A 95 -14.59 -19.01 -12.04
C TRP A 95 -14.91 -20.23 -11.19
N THR A 96 -15.91 -20.12 -10.32
CA THR A 96 -16.45 -21.24 -9.54
C THR A 96 -17.97 -21.27 -9.66
N ILE A 97 -18.51 -22.48 -9.73
CA ILE A 97 -19.96 -22.71 -9.66
C ILE A 97 -20.28 -23.04 -8.21
N THR A 98 -21.24 -22.32 -7.64
CA THR A 98 -21.79 -22.62 -6.31
C THR A 98 -23.18 -23.21 -6.49
N SER A 99 -23.44 -24.31 -5.78
CA SER A 99 -24.71 -25.06 -5.78
C SER A 99 -25.63 -24.63 -4.65
#